data_AF-A0ABD2P6Y2-F1
#
_entry.id   AF-A0ABD2P6Y2-F1
#
_cell.length_a   1.000
_cell.length_b   1.000
_cell.length_c   1.000
_cell.angle_alpha   90.00
_cell.angle_beta   90.00
_cell.angle_gamma   90.00
#
_symmetry.space_group_name_H-M   'P 1'
#
loop_
_entity.id
_entity.type
_entity.pdbx_description
1 polymer ?
#
loop_
_entity_poly.entity_id
_entity_poly.type
_entity_poly.pdbx_seq_one_letter_code
_entity_poly.pdbx_strand_id
1 'polypeptide(L)'
;MALQRILLPRVCTTYFRPMVSLQKYVKGTPSSGKPQQTIEVEDAFDNFTTELLQKKMNSWDIKKKKVKLLRCSSPEKFDNIDMSIMNKSQLNEIFTKALDECNDSGTIKLTKNCIKYEICPSEDILLRAMFVCAQNGEVNLIQNLKQLCETVKINFSANFDFCLYEAHAIWMKGNIIKALEVFEKLYMINPFLRRNIKLLLKKLICDGAKKNSEVVLLHIIKFSENIILKYKDFFPMICVWEVCFMSEWFSDQQMALELLRRNRRLCEVLGPRLPYILALCLKSHQTEAIYRLLEILLSFK
;
A
#
# COMPACT_ATOMS: atom_id res chain seq x y z
N MET A 1 -16.34 29.30 -10.83
CA MET A 1 -15.14 28.52 -10.43
C MET A 1 -15.59 27.22 -9.77
N ALA A 2 -15.72 26.15 -10.56
CA ALA A 2 -16.25 24.86 -10.10
C ALA A 2 -15.10 23.98 -9.59
N LEU A 3 -15.20 23.54 -8.32
CA LEU A 3 -14.32 22.58 -7.69
C LEU A 3 -14.53 21.18 -8.31
N GLN A 4 -13.64 20.78 -9.22
CA GLN A 4 -13.59 19.42 -9.76
C GLN A 4 -13.12 18.48 -8.64
N ARG A 5 -14.09 17.80 -8.00
CA ARG A 5 -13.83 16.70 -7.06
C ARG A 5 -13.22 15.55 -7.85
N ILE A 6 -11.90 15.41 -7.77
CA ILE A 6 -11.23 14.15 -8.12
C ILE A 6 -11.78 13.09 -7.16
N LEU A 7 -12.68 12.25 -7.68
CA LEU A 7 -13.17 11.05 -7.03
C LEU A 7 -12.02 10.04 -6.97
N LEU A 8 -11.12 10.21 -6.00
CA LEU A 8 -10.44 9.04 -5.45
C LEU A 8 -11.52 8.14 -4.85
N PRO A 9 -11.55 6.83 -5.18
CA PRO A 9 -12.45 5.91 -4.51
C PRO A 9 -12.30 6.08 -3.01
N ARG A 10 -13.40 6.42 -2.32
CA ARG A 10 -13.54 6.10 -0.90
C ARG A 10 -13.29 4.59 -0.77
N VAL A 11 -12.73 4.16 0.37
CA VAL A 11 -12.36 2.78 0.79
C VAL A 11 -10.83 2.55 0.65
N CYS A 12 -10.06 2.37 1.74
CA CYS A 12 -10.25 1.45 2.86
C CYS A 12 -10.31 2.12 4.25
N THR A 13 -11.51 2.16 4.84
CA THR A 13 -11.71 2.08 6.31
C THR A 13 -12.01 0.65 6.77
N THR A 14 -12.10 -0.30 5.86
CA THR A 14 -12.16 -1.74 6.16
C THR A 14 -10.75 -2.25 6.31
N TYR A 15 -10.25 -2.48 7.53
CA TYR A 15 -9.41 -3.64 7.92
C TYR A 15 -9.11 -3.58 9.43
N PHE A 16 -10.16 -3.74 10.24
CA PHE A 16 -10.01 -4.35 11.57
C PHE A 16 -11.14 -5.38 11.68
N ARG A 17 -10.78 -6.65 11.52
CA ARG A 17 -11.68 -7.77 11.81
C ARG A 17 -11.39 -8.14 13.27
N PRO A 18 -12.32 -7.98 14.21
CA PRO A 18 -12.14 -8.57 15.53
C PRO A 18 -12.14 -10.08 15.35
N MET A 19 -11.02 -10.76 15.65
CA MET A 19 -11.07 -12.19 15.92
C MET A 19 -11.76 -12.36 17.28
N VAL A 20 -13.07 -12.55 17.26
CA VAL A 20 -13.80 -13.15 18.38
C VAL A 20 -13.79 -14.65 18.14
N SER A 21 -13.00 -15.38 18.94
CA SER A 21 -13.20 -16.82 19.13
C SER A 21 -12.92 -17.18 20.58
N LEU A 22 -13.99 -17.08 21.38
CA LEU A 22 -14.43 -18.03 22.41
C LEU A 22 -13.33 -18.73 23.24
N GLN A 23 -12.99 -18.13 24.38
CA GLN A 23 -12.56 -18.90 25.55
C GLN A 23 -13.75 -19.70 26.07
N LYS A 24 -13.80 -21.01 25.77
CA LYS A 24 -14.64 -21.94 26.53
C LYS A 24 -13.94 -22.23 27.85
N TYR A 25 -14.48 -21.68 28.93
CA TYR A 25 -14.24 -22.13 30.29
C TYR A 25 -14.60 -23.62 30.38
N VAL A 26 -13.61 -24.48 30.62
CA VAL A 26 -13.83 -25.86 31.10
C VAL A 26 -13.67 -25.81 32.61
N LYS A 27 -14.78 -26.00 33.33
CA LYS A 27 -14.81 -26.22 34.78
C LYS A 27 -14.14 -27.56 35.08
N GLY A 28 -13.14 -27.55 35.95
CA GLY A 28 -12.54 -28.75 36.51
C GLY A 28 -13.43 -29.37 37.60
N THR A 29 -13.46 -30.70 37.62
CA THR A 29 -13.75 -31.52 38.80
C THR A 29 -12.66 -32.59 38.93
N PRO A 30 -12.25 -32.95 40.16
CA PRO A 30 -11.11 -33.83 40.36
C PRO A 30 -11.52 -35.30 40.32
N SER A 31 -10.70 -36.15 39.71
CA SER A 31 -10.69 -37.58 40.05
C SER A 31 -9.27 -38.13 40.13
N SER A 32 -9.09 -38.96 41.14
CA SER A 32 -7.90 -39.62 41.64
C SER A 32 -7.28 -40.67 40.70
N GLY A 33 -5.94 -40.80 40.75
CA GLY A 33 -5.29 -42.10 40.99
C GLY A 33 -4.45 -42.76 39.87
N LYS A 34 -3.12 -42.48 39.89
CA LYS A 34 -1.93 -43.33 39.56
C LYS A 34 -1.81 -43.97 38.14
N PRO A 35 -0.61 -44.49 37.72
CA PRO A 35 0.78 -44.26 38.16
C PRO A 35 1.71 -43.75 37.02
N GLN A 36 2.95 -43.46 37.40
CA GLN A 36 4.06 -42.89 36.62
C GLN A 36 4.29 -43.54 35.24
N GLN A 37 4.29 -42.71 34.21
CA GLN A 37 5.06 -42.89 32.98
C GLN A 37 6.11 -41.77 32.91
N THR A 38 7.34 -42.16 32.60
CA THR A 38 8.47 -41.30 32.27
C THR A 38 8.07 -40.31 31.18
N ILE A 39 7.93 -39.04 31.57
CA ILE A 39 7.74 -37.92 30.65
C ILE A 39 9.13 -37.54 30.16
N GLU A 40 9.46 -37.93 28.94
CA GLU A 40 10.45 -37.20 28.15
C GLU A 40 9.96 -35.75 28.10
N VAL A 41 10.76 -34.83 28.64
CA VAL A 41 10.53 -33.39 28.52
C VAL A 41 10.87 -33.03 27.08
N GLU A 42 9.99 -33.39 26.15
CA GLU A 42 9.97 -32.81 24.82
C GLU A 42 9.71 -31.32 24.98
N ASP A 43 10.63 -30.52 24.46
CA ASP A 43 10.66 -29.08 24.53
C ASP A 43 9.32 -28.46 24.09
N ALA A 44 8.43 -28.20 25.05
CA ALA A 44 7.15 -27.54 24.84
C ALA A 44 7.32 -26.17 24.16
N PHE A 45 8.52 -25.58 24.25
CA PHE A 45 8.92 -24.37 23.56
C PHE A 45 9.05 -24.55 22.04
N ASP A 46 9.54 -25.70 21.57
CA ASP A 46 9.68 -26.00 20.15
C ASP A 46 8.33 -26.27 19.49
N ASN A 47 7.40 -26.91 20.21
CA ASN A 47 6.03 -27.12 19.71
C ASN A 47 5.27 -25.79 19.53
N PHE A 48 5.39 -24.84 20.47
CA PHE A 48 4.75 -23.53 20.34
C PHE A 48 5.30 -22.74 19.15
N THR A 49 6.62 -22.73 18.97
CA THR A 49 7.29 -22.00 17.89
C THR A 49 6.95 -22.58 16.52
N THR A 50 6.88 -23.91 16.43
CA THR A 50 6.52 -24.64 15.21
C THR A 50 5.06 -24.40 14.81
N GLU A 51 4.13 -24.40 15.77
CA GLU A 51 2.71 -24.15 15.52
C GLU A 51 2.45 -22.71 15.04
N LEU A 52 3.19 -21.74 15.61
CA LEU A 52 3.12 -20.32 15.23
C LEU A 52 3.64 -20.08 13.80
N LEU A 53 4.75 -20.76 13.44
CA LEU A 53 5.32 -20.73 12.10
C LEU A 53 4.40 -21.38 11.06
N GLN A 54 3.82 -22.56 11.35
CA GLN A 54 2.88 -23.24 10.46
C GLN A 54 1.60 -22.42 10.24
N LYS A 55 1.04 -21.84 11.29
CA LYS A 55 -0.16 -21.00 11.20
C LYS A 55 0.09 -19.74 10.35
N LYS A 56 1.29 -19.15 10.44
CA LYS A 56 1.70 -18.04 9.58
C LYS A 56 1.97 -18.48 8.13
N MET A 57 2.67 -19.59 7.88
CA MET A 57 2.90 -20.11 6.52
C MET A 57 1.56 -20.38 5.80
N ASN A 58 0.61 -21.02 6.48
CA ASN A 58 -0.72 -21.29 5.93
C ASN A 58 -1.49 -20.00 5.60
N SER A 59 -1.39 -18.96 6.44
CA SER A 59 -1.98 -17.65 6.13
C SER A 59 -1.35 -16.97 4.92
N TRP A 60 -0.06 -17.21 4.65
CA TRP A 60 0.66 -16.62 3.51
C TRP A 60 0.29 -17.32 2.20
N ASP A 61 0.16 -18.64 2.21
CA ASP A 61 -0.23 -19.41 1.03
C ASP A 61 -1.68 -19.15 0.60
N ILE A 62 -2.59 -18.97 1.56
CA ILE A 62 -3.98 -18.58 1.27
C ILE A 62 -4.04 -17.19 0.61
N LYS A 63 -3.18 -16.25 1.04
CA LYS A 63 -3.10 -14.90 0.43
C LYS A 63 -2.49 -14.93 -0.97
N LYS A 64 -1.47 -15.75 -1.22
CA LYS A 64 -0.89 -15.94 -2.56
C LYS A 64 -1.86 -16.60 -3.54
N LYS A 65 -2.64 -17.59 -3.08
CA LYS A 65 -3.67 -18.26 -3.91
C LYS A 65 -4.82 -17.32 -4.31
N LYS A 66 -5.25 -16.41 -3.43
CA LYS A 66 -6.29 -15.41 -3.77
C LYS A 66 -5.87 -14.39 -4.83
N VAL A 67 -4.57 -14.08 -4.92
CA VAL A 67 -4.06 -13.13 -5.94
C VAL A 67 -3.87 -13.81 -7.30
N LYS A 68 -3.61 -15.12 -7.35
CA LYS A 68 -3.46 -15.87 -8.61
C LYS A 68 -4.77 -16.28 -9.27
N LEU A 69 -5.88 -16.39 -8.53
CA LEU A 69 -7.15 -16.93 -9.07
C LEU A 69 -7.97 -15.94 -9.93
N LEU A 70 -7.50 -14.70 -10.13
CA LEU A 70 -8.21 -13.64 -10.86
C LEU A 70 -7.64 -13.35 -12.26
N ARG A 71 -6.65 -14.12 -12.73
CA ARG A 71 -6.10 -14.00 -14.08
C ARG A 71 -6.48 -15.21 -14.92
N CYS A 72 -7.64 -15.16 -15.57
CA CYS A 72 -7.96 -15.99 -16.73
C CYS A 72 -9.09 -15.34 -17.53
N SER A 73 -8.73 -14.65 -18.62
CA SER A 73 -9.63 -14.34 -19.73
C SER A 73 -8.84 -14.49 -21.04
N SER A 74 -9.43 -15.20 -22.00
CA SER A 74 -8.88 -15.52 -23.32
C SER A 74 -8.50 -14.26 -24.12
N PRO A 75 -7.36 -14.23 -24.84
CA PRO A 75 -6.83 -13.06 -25.53
C PRO A 75 -7.57 -12.61 -26.82
N GLU A 76 -8.62 -13.30 -27.25
CA GLU A 76 -9.08 -13.25 -28.66
C GLU A 76 -10.08 -12.13 -29.02
N LYS A 77 -10.58 -11.31 -28.09
CA LYS A 77 -11.72 -10.40 -28.38
C LYS A 77 -11.39 -9.01 -28.94
N PHE A 78 -10.12 -8.63 -29.08
CA PHE A 78 -9.74 -7.25 -29.42
C PHE A 78 -9.09 -7.08 -30.81
N ASP A 79 -8.89 -8.15 -31.58
CA ASP A 79 -8.15 -8.11 -32.85
C ASP A 79 -8.99 -7.64 -34.05
N ASN A 80 -10.32 -7.61 -33.94
CA ASN A 80 -11.24 -7.26 -35.04
C ASN A 80 -12.01 -5.93 -34.85
N ILE A 81 -11.52 -5.02 -34.00
CA ILE A 81 -12.20 -3.74 -33.78
C ILE A 81 -11.74 -2.73 -34.83
N ASP A 82 -12.64 -2.34 -35.73
CA ASP A 82 -12.42 -1.24 -36.65
C ASP A 82 -12.51 0.10 -35.91
N MET A 83 -11.34 0.64 -35.59
CA MET A 83 -11.20 1.89 -34.84
C MET A 83 -11.51 3.14 -35.70
N SER A 84 -11.61 3.02 -37.02
CA SER A 84 -11.81 4.16 -37.92
C SER A 84 -13.22 4.76 -37.87
N ILE A 85 -14.20 4.00 -37.39
CA ILE A 85 -15.63 4.37 -37.34
C ILE A 85 -16.11 4.54 -35.88
N MET A 86 -15.21 4.36 -34.91
CA MET A 86 -15.61 4.17 -33.52
C MET A 86 -15.93 5.48 -32.80
N ASN A 87 -17.10 5.56 -32.17
CA ASN A 87 -17.47 6.69 -31.35
C ASN A 87 -16.75 6.68 -29.99
N LYS A 88 -16.49 7.86 -29.43
CA LYS A 88 -15.80 8.02 -28.13
C LYS A 88 -16.44 7.23 -26.99
N SER A 89 -17.77 7.10 -26.97
CA SER A 89 -18.49 6.30 -25.96
C SER A 89 -18.17 4.79 -26.07
N GLN A 90 -18.13 4.27 -27.29
CA GLN A 90 -17.83 2.86 -27.52
C GLN A 90 -16.36 2.58 -27.17
N LEU A 91 -15.44 3.49 -27.53
CA LEU A 91 -14.03 3.38 -27.16
C LEU A 91 -13.85 3.32 -25.64
N ASN A 92 -14.56 4.19 -24.93
CA ASN A 92 -14.58 4.24 -23.47
C ASN A 92 -15.06 2.91 -22.84
N GLU A 93 -16.11 2.30 -23.39
CA GLU A 93 -16.62 1.01 -22.92
C GLU A 93 -15.62 -0.13 -23.15
N ILE A 94 -14.99 -0.17 -24.33
CA ILE A 94 -13.98 -1.19 -24.66
C ILE A 94 -12.75 -1.05 -23.76
N PHE A 95 -12.25 0.17 -23.53
CA PHE A 95 -11.16 0.41 -22.58
C PHE A 95 -11.53 -0.02 -21.17
N THR A 96 -12.73 0.36 -20.71
CA THR A 96 -13.21 0.00 -19.37
C THR A 96 -13.25 -1.52 -19.19
N LYS A 97 -13.79 -2.23 -20.18
CA LYS A 97 -13.85 -3.69 -20.18
C LYS A 97 -12.46 -4.32 -20.20
N ALA A 98 -11.53 -3.83 -21.02
CA ALA A 98 -10.17 -4.34 -21.09
C ALA A 98 -9.42 -4.17 -19.74
N LEU A 99 -9.64 -3.04 -19.06
CA LEU A 99 -9.07 -2.78 -17.74
C LEU A 99 -9.67 -3.68 -16.66
N ASP A 100 -10.99 -3.88 -16.69
CA ASP A 100 -11.70 -4.71 -15.71
C ASP A 100 -11.41 -6.20 -15.86
N GLU A 101 -11.15 -6.65 -17.09
CA GLU A 101 -10.70 -8.02 -17.38
C GLU A 101 -9.19 -8.23 -17.10
N CYS A 102 -8.46 -7.21 -16.63
CA CYS A 102 -7.01 -7.23 -16.44
C CYS A 102 -6.25 -7.74 -17.69
N ASN A 103 -6.75 -7.42 -18.88
CA ASN A 103 -6.15 -7.87 -20.13
C ASN A 103 -5.06 -6.88 -20.57
N ASP A 104 -3.86 -7.04 -20.00
CA ASP A 104 -2.71 -6.18 -20.29
C ASP A 104 -2.39 -6.19 -21.80
N SER A 105 -2.47 -7.36 -22.46
CA SER A 105 -2.21 -7.49 -23.90
C SER A 105 -3.24 -6.76 -24.78
N GLY A 106 -4.52 -6.86 -24.42
CA GLY A 106 -5.61 -6.14 -25.10
C GLY A 106 -5.49 -4.64 -24.91
N THR A 107 -5.16 -4.20 -23.69
CA THR A 107 -4.97 -2.77 -23.38
C THR A 107 -3.78 -2.18 -24.14
N ILE A 108 -2.68 -2.92 -24.29
CA ILE A 108 -1.54 -2.50 -25.13
C ILE A 108 -1.96 -2.37 -26.59
N LYS A 109 -2.67 -3.36 -27.15
CA LYS A 109 -3.15 -3.32 -28.55
C LYS A 109 -4.09 -2.15 -28.77
N LEU A 110 -5.05 -1.94 -27.87
CA LEU A 110 -5.98 -0.81 -27.91
C LEU A 110 -5.26 0.53 -27.84
N THR A 111 -4.26 0.67 -26.97
CA THR A 111 -3.46 1.90 -26.85
C THR A 111 -2.67 2.16 -28.13
N LYS A 112 -2.06 1.14 -28.74
CA LYS A 112 -1.37 1.26 -30.03
C LYS A 112 -2.31 1.68 -31.17
N ASN A 113 -3.51 1.10 -31.21
CA ASN A 113 -4.51 1.49 -32.19
C ASN A 113 -4.98 2.94 -31.98
N CYS A 114 -5.17 3.37 -30.72
CA CYS A 114 -5.48 4.77 -30.40
C CYS A 114 -4.39 5.72 -30.91
N ILE A 115 -3.12 5.36 -30.74
CA ILE A 115 -1.99 6.15 -31.25
C ILE A 115 -2.04 6.21 -32.79
N LYS A 116 -2.28 5.07 -33.45
CA LYS A 116 -2.30 4.98 -34.92
C LYS A 116 -3.41 5.82 -35.57
N TYR A 117 -4.59 5.86 -34.94
CA TYR A 117 -5.74 6.58 -35.47
C TYR A 117 -5.94 7.96 -34.83
N GLU A 118 -5.04 8.39 -33.94
CA GLU A 118 -5.11 9.65 -33.19
C GLU A 118 -6.43 9.83 -32.41
N ILE A 119 -7.06 8.72 -32.00
CA ILE A 119 -8.31 8.73 -31.21
C ILE A 119 -7.95 8.55 -29.75
N CYS A 120 -8.56 9.35 -28.87
CA CYS A 120 -8.33 9.24 -27.44
C CYS A 120 -9.61 8.96 -26.64
N PRO A 121 -9.55 8.02 -25.67
CA PRO A 121 -10.62 7.87 -24.69
C PRO A 121 -10.77 9.13 -23.82
N SER A 122 -11.85 9.18 -23.03
CA SER A 122 -12.06 10.25 -22.05
C SER A 122 -10.92 10.33 -21.03
N GLU A 123 -10.68 11.53 -20.49
CA GLU A 123 -9.67 11.79 -19.46
C GLU A 123 -9.84 10.83 -18.26
N ASP A 124 -11.07 10.66 -17.78
CA ASP A 124 -11.37 9.77 -16.65
C ASP A 124 -10.91 8.32 -16.88
N ILE A 125 -11.03 7.82 -18.12
CA ILE A 125 -10.62 6.47 -18.49
C ILE A 125 -9.11 6.36 -18.61
N LEU A 126 -8.44 7.40 -19.11
CA LEU A 126 -6.99 7.45 -19.11
C LEU A 126 -6.43 7.45 -17.68
N LEU A 127 -7.01 8.25 -16.79
CA LEU A 127 -6.63 8.30 -15.38
C LEU A 127 -6.83 6.94 -14.70
N ARG A 128 -7.98 6.29 -14.96
CA ARG A 128 -8.26 4.94 -14.47
C ARG A 128 -7.28 3.92 -15.03
N ALA A 129 -7.00 3.98 -16.34
CA ALA A 129 -6.05 3.09 -16.99
C ALA A 129 -4.67 3.19 -16.35
N MET A 130 -4.14 4.41 -16.19
CA MET A 130 -2.84 4.62 -15.56
C MET A 130 -2.80 4.15 -14.11
N PHE A 131 -3.88 4.37 -13.36
CA PHE A 131 -3.97 3.88 -11.99
C PHE A 131 -3.95 2.35 -11.92
N VAL A 132 -4.71 1.66 -12.77
CA VAL A 132 -4.72 0.18 -12.85
C VAL A 132 -3.33 -0.33 -13.27
N CYS A 133 -2.73 0.27 -14.30
CA CYS A 133 -1.38 -0.09 -14.75
C CYS A 133 -0.34 0.11 -13.64
N ALA A 134 -0.45 1.19 -12.88
CA ALA A 134 0.45 1.47 -11.77
C ALA A 134 0.33 0.43 -10.64
N GLN A 135 -0.89 -0.02 -10.33
CA GLN A 135 -1.09 -1.10 -9.36
C GLN A 135 -0.53 -2.45 -9.85
N ASN A 136 -0.63 -2.72 -11.14
CA ASN A 136 -0.09 -3.93 -11.76
C ASN A 136 1.43 -3.90 -11.95
N GLY A 137 2.06 -2.72 -11.82
CA GLY A 137 3.49 -2.53 -12.07
C GLY A 137 3.85 -2.37 -13.55
N GLU A 138 2.89 -2.11 -14.42
CA GLU A 138 3.07 -2.06 -15.88
C GLU A 138 3.61 -0.70 -16.37
N VAL A 139 4.89 -0.44 -16.09
CA VAL A 139 5.61 0.79 -16.49
C VAL A 139 5.53 1.05 -18.00
N ASN A 140 5.68 0.03 -18.84
CA ASN A 140 5.68 0.18 -20.31
C ASN A 140 4.31 0.66 -20.83
N LEU A 141 3.23 0.18 -20.22
CA LEU A 141 1.89 0.59 -20.61
C LEU A 141 1.61 2.05 -20.21
N ILE A 142 2.11 2.49 -19.05
CA ILE A 142 2.06 3.89 -18.64
C ILE A 142 2.81 4.78 -19.63
N GLN A 143 3.97 4.34 -20.12
CA GLN A 143 4.73 5.06 -21.15
C GLN A 143 3.98 5.13 -22.49
N ASN A 144 3.33 4.05 -22.92
CA ASN A 144 2.49 4.06 -24.12
C ASN A 144 1.28 5.00 -23.96
N LEU A 145 0.65 5.03 -22.78
CA LEU A 145 -0.45 5.95 -22.49
C LEU A 145 0.03 7.40 -22.46
N LYS A 146 1.23 7.66 -21.95
CA LYS A 146 1.87 8.97 -22.01
C LYS A 146 2.10 9.42 -23.45
N GLN A 147 2.67 8.54 -24.29
CA GLN A 147 2.87 8.81 -25.71
C GLN A 147 1.54 9.12 -26.42
N LEU A 148 0.48 8.34 -26.14
CA LEU A 148 -0.85 8.61 -26.69
C LEU A 148 -1.34 10.03 -26.33
N CYS A 149 -1.16 10.43 -25.07
CA CYS A 149 -1.58 11.75 -24.62
C CYS A 149 -0.79 12.88 -25.28
N GLU A 150 0.51 12.67 -25.50
CA GLU A 150 1.39 13.62 -26.21
C GLU A 150 1.02 13.74 -27.69
N THR A 151 0.71 12.63 -28.37
CA THR A 151 0.27 12.62 -29.77
C THR A 151 -1.05 13.37 -29.96
N VAL A 152 -2.03 13.12 -29.08
CA VAL A 152 -3.37 13.74 -29.17
C VAL A 152 -3.41 15.14 -28.51
N LYS A 153 -2.31 15.60 -27.91
CA LYS A 153 -2.17 16.91 -27.23
C LYS A 153 -3.24 17.15 -26.17
N ILE A 154 -3.44 16.18 -25.29
CA ILE A 154 -4.41 16.29 -24.20
C ILE A 154 -3.85 17.18 -23.10
N ASN A 155 -4.53 18.29 -22.83
CA ASN A 155 -4.20 19.15 -21.70
C ASN A 155 -4.82 18.59 -20.42
N PHE A 156 -4.00 17.87 -19.64
CA PHE A 156 -4.37 17.48 -18.29
C PHE A 156 -4.31 18.66 -17.31
N SER A 157 -5.03 18.54 -16.20
CA SER A 157 -4.94 19.49 -15.10
C SER A 157 -3.51 19.57 -14.52
N ALA A 158 -3.13 20.71 -13.94
CA ALA A 158 -1.81 20.93 -13.34
C ALA A 158 -1.44 19.97 -12.18
N ASN A 159 -2.41 19.21 -11.67
CA ASN A 159 -2.24 18.21 -10.61
C ASN A 159 -1.94 16.80 -11.14
N PHE A 160 -1.79 16.66 -12.45
CA PHE A 160 -1.58 15.40 -13.10
C PHE A 160 -0.13 15.27 -13.58
N ASP A 161 0.52 14.18 -13.19
CA ASP A 161 1.89 13.89 -13.61
C ASP A 161 2.07 12.39 -13.80
N PHE A 162 2.40 12.00 -15.02
CA PHE A 162 2.68 10.63 -15.41
C PHE A 162 3.77 9.99 -14.54
N CYS A 163 4.77 10.76 -14.13
CA CYS A 163 5.87 10.28 -13.33
C CYS A 163 5.41 9.78 -11.96
N LEU A 164 4.29 10.27 -11.43
CA LEU A 164 3.71 9.76 -10.18
C LEU A 164 3.23 8.31 -10.34
N TYR A 165 2.55 8.01 -11.45
CA TYR A 165 2.07 6.67 -11.78
C TYR A 165 3.23 5.73 -12.13
N GLU A 166 4.24 6.24 -12.83
CA GLU A 166 5.47 5.48 -13.10
C GLU A 166 6.19 5.11 -11.80
N ALA A 167 6.37 6.05 -10.86
CA ALA A 167 6.98 5.78 -9.56
C ALA A 167 6.21 4.71 -8.79
N HIS A 168 4.88 4.78 -8.81
CA HIS A 168 4.02 3.76 -8.22
C HIS A 168 4.21 2.39 -8.88
N ALA A 169 4.24 2.33 -10.22
CA ALA A 169 4.46 1.09 -10.95
C ALA A 169 5.84 0.46 -10.65
N ILE A 170 6.88 1.29 -10.60
CA ILE A 170 8.26 0.87 -10.24
C ILE A 170 8.28 0.29 -8.82
N TRP A 171 7.56 0.92 -7.89
CA TRP A 171 7.39 0.41 -6.53
C TRP A 171 6.70 -0.95 -6.53
N MET A 172 5.60 -1.10 -7.27
CA MET A 172 4.84 -2.36 -7.34
C MET A 172 5.66 -3.50 -7.95
N LYS A 173 6.58 -3.19 -8.87
CA LYS A 173 7.59 -4.14 -9.39
C LYS A 173 8.66 -4.54 -8.37
N GLY A 174 8.75 -3.87 -7.22
CA GLY A 174 9.69 -4.15 -6.15
C GLY A 174 10.99 -3.32 -6.19
N ASN A 175 11.16 -2.43 -7.18
CA ASN A 175 12.32 -1.54 -7.21
C ASN A 175 12.06 -0.26 -6.39
N ILE A 176 12.07 -0.43 -5.07
CA ILE A 176 11.65 0.61 -4.13
C ILE A 176 12.62 1.79 -4.12
N ILE A 177 13.93 1.55 -4.22
CA ILE A 177 14.96 2.61 -4.23
C ILE A 177 14.71 3.55 -5.41
N LYS A 178 14.56 3.01 -6.61
CA LYS A 178 14.28 3.81 -7.82
C LYS A 178 12.95 4.55 -7.71
N ALA A 179 11.92 3.93 -7.14
CA ALA A 179 10.64 4.60 -6.93
C ALA A 179 10.77 5.79 -5.97
N LEU A 180 11.49 5.64 -4.86
CA LEU A 180 11.75 6.72 -3.89
C LEU A 180 12.54 7.88 -4.52
N GLU A 181 13.53 7.60 -5.37
CA GLU A 181 14.26 8.64 -6.11
C GLU A 181 13.33 9.45 -7.03
N VAL A 182 12.40 8.79 -7.72
CA VAL A 182 11.40 9.48 -8.55
C VAL A 182 10.45 10.30 -7.69
N PHE A 183 9.97 9.76 -6.57
CA PHE A 183 9.14 10.53 -5.62
C PHE A 183 9.87 11.75 -5.09
N GLU A 184 11.15 11.66 -4.75
CA GLU A 184 11.94 12.79 -4.27
C GLU A 184 12.05 13.90 -5.33
N LYS A 185 12.32 13.53 -6.58
CA LYS A 185 12.36 14.47 -7.71
C LYS A 185 11.02 15.16 -7.91
N LEU A 186 9.92 14.41 -7.88
CA LEU A 186 8.57 14.98 -8.02
C LEU A 186 8.21 15.90 -6.86
N TYR A 187 8.62 15.54 -5.65
CA TYR A 187 8.41 16.35 -4.46
C TYR A 187 9.11 17.72 -4.55
N MET A 188 10.27 17.76 -5.22
CA MET A 188 11.03 18.96 -5.52
C MET A 188 10.36 19.83 -6.60
N ILE A 189 10.04 19.23 -7.74
CA ILE A 189 9.63 19.95 -8.96
C ILE A 189 8.22 20.53 -8.80
N ASN A 190 7.28 19.79 -8.21
CA ASN A 190 5.88 20.17 -8.22
C ASN A 190 5.26 20.19 -6.80
N PRO A 191 5.17 21.38 -6.17
CA PRO A 191 4.54 21.53 -4.86
C PRO A 191 3.07 21.09 -4.80
N PHE A 192 2.32 21.22 -5.91
CA PHE A 192 0.90 20.84 -5.96
C PHE A 192 0.71 19.32 -5.85
N LEU A 193 1.66 18.53 -6.36
CA LEU A 193 1.64 17.07 -6.25
C LEU A 193 1.99 16.54 -4.87
N ARG A 194 2.60 17.35 -3.98
CA ARG A 194 3.03 16.88 -2.65
C ARG A 194 1.91 16.22 -1.87
N ARG A 195 0.67 16.74 -1.97
CA ARG A 195 -0.49 16.11 -1.33
C ARG A 195 -0.77 14.71 -1.88
N ASN A 196 -0.72 14.54 -3.19
CA ASN A 196 -0.96 13.25 -3.84
C ASN A 196 0.16 12.26 -3.54
N ILE A 197 1.42 12.73 -3.59
CA ILE A 197 2.61 11.96 -3.20
C ILE A 197 2.47 11.48 -1.75
N LYS A 198 2.09 12.35 -0.81
CA LYS A 198 1.86 12.00 0.59
C LYS A 198 0.81 10.90 0.77
N LEU A 199 -0.34 11.04 0.10
CA LEU A 199 -1.42 10.05 0.19
C LEU A 199 -0.98 8.69 -0.36
N LEU A 200 -0.28 8.69 -1.50
CA LEU A 200 0.26 7.49 -2.11
C LEU A 200 1.34 6.85 -1.23
N LEU A 201 2.33 7.63 -0.78
CA LEU A 201 3.39 7.17 0.12
C LEU A 201 2.82 6.57 1.39
N LYS A 202 1.82 7.18 2.02
CA LYS A 202 1.17 6.61 3.20
C LYS A 202 0.68 5.17 2.93
N LYS A 203 0.04 4.93 1.79
CA LYS A 203 -0.40 3.58 1.38
C LYS A 203 0.81 2.66 1.15
N LEU A 204 1.79 3.11 0.38
CA LEU A 204 2.96 2.31 0.01
C LEU A 204 3.84 1.94 1.21
N ILE A 205 4.00 2.84 2.19
CA ILE A 205 4.72 2.60 3.44
C ILE A 205 4.00 1.54 4.26
N CYS A 206 2.69 1.66 4.43
CA CYS A 206 1.88 0.65 5.12
C CYS A 206 2.00 -0.73 4.45
N ASP A 207 1.96 -0.78 3.11
CA ASP A 207 2.05 -2.04 2.36
C ASP A 207 3.47 -2.61 2.35
N GLY A 208 4.49 -1.74 2.29
CA GLY A 208 5.90 -2.10 2.32
C GLY A 208 6.32 -2.69 3.66
N ALA A 209 5.93 -2.08 4.77
CA ALA A 209 6.22 -2.59 6.10
C ALA A 209 5.56 -3.96 6.37
N LYS A 210 4.32 -4.17 5.90
CA LYS A 210 3.62 -5.47 6.03
C LYS A 210 4.32 -6.62 5.32
N LYS A 211 5.13 -6.32 4.30
CA LYS A 211 5.93 -7.33 3.58
C LYS A 211 7.23 -7.69 4.32
N ASN A 212 7.44 -7.17 5.54
CA ASN A 212 8.51 -7.49 6.49
C ASN A 212 9.93 -7.37 5.90
N SER A 213 10.17 -6.46 4.95
CA SER A 213 11.53 -6.17 4.52
C SER A 213 12.08 -5.01 5.32
N GLU A 214 12.89 -5.32 6.34
CA GLU A 214 13.63 -4.32 7.13
C GLU A 214 14.44 -3.37 6.23
N VAL A 215 15.04 -3.92 5.16
CA VAL A 215 15.78 -3.15 4.14
C VAL A 215 14.89 -2.08 3.49
N VAL A 216 13.65 -2.43 3.13
CA VAL A 216 12.69 -1.47 2.56
C VAL A 216 12.38 -0.36 3.56
N LEU A 217 12.17 -0.71 4.82
CA LEU A 217 11.88 0.26 5.87
C LEU A 217 13.05 1.24 6.05
N LEU A 218 14.29 0.75 6.08
CA LEU A 218 15.49 1.58 6.17
C LEU A 218 15.61 2.57 5.00
N HIS A 219 15.30 2.14 3.77
CA HIS A 219 15.27 3.05 2.62
C HIS A 219 14.19 4.13 2.74
N ILE A 220 13.00 3.78 3.26
CA ILE A 220 11.92 4.74 3.49
C ILE A 220 12.29 5.73 4.61
N ILE A 221 12.96 5.27 5.68
CA ILE A 221 13.47 6.13 6.76
C ILE A 221 14.46 7.14 6.18
N LYS A 222 15.46 6.67 5.43
CA LYS A 222 16.46 7.54 4.78
C LYS A 222 15.80 8.56 3.84
N PHE A 223 14.83 8.13 3.05
CA PHE A 223 14.02 9.02 2.21
C PHE A 223 13.28 10.07 3.06
N SER A 224 12.67 9.66 4.16
CA SER A 224 11.92 10.56 5.05
C SER A 224 12.82 11.59 5.73
N GLU A 225 14.02 11.19 6.15
CA GLU A 225 15.05 12.09 6.67
C GLU A 225 15.46 13.14 5.63
N ASN A 226 15.68 12.73 4.37
CA ASN A 226 15.98 13.66 3.28
C ASN A 226 14.85 14.67 3.06
N ILE A 227 13.59 14.22 3.09
CA ILE A 227 12.43 15.11 2.95
C ILE A 227 12.33 16.10 4.12
N ILE A 228 12.59 15.65 5.35
CA ILE A 228 12.64 16.53 6.54
C ILE A 228 13.76 17.56 6.38
N LEU A 229 14.96 17.15 6.00
CA LEU A 229 16.11 18.04 5.89
C LEU A 229 15.84 19.16 4.87
N LYS A 230 15.37 18.80 3.68
CA LYS A 230 15.16 19.71 2.54
C LYS A 230 13.88 20.55 2.65
N TYR A 231 12.78 19.96 3.11
CA TYR A 231 11.45 20.59 3.03
C TYR A 231 10.79 20.84 4.38
N LYS A 232 11.43 20.43 5.49
CA LYS A 232 10.87 20.47 6.85
C LYS A 232 9.51 19.76 6.97
N ASP A 233 9.26 18.79 6.09
CA ASP A 233 8.03 18.03 6.06
C ASP A 233 8.20 16.68 6.77
N PHE A 234 7.61 16.57 7.95
CA PHE A 234 7.67 15.37 8.77
C PHE A 234 6.66 14.30 8.35
N PHE A 235 5.79 14.56 7.37
CA PHE A 235 4.71 13.65 7.01
C PHE A 235 5.17 12.21 6.69
N PRO A 236 6.18 11.98 5.83
CA PRO A 236 6.62 10.61 5.53
C PRO A 236 7.15 9.90 6.78
N MET A 237 7.93 10.60 7.60
CA MET A 237 8.49 10.05 8.84
C MET A 237 7.41 9.69 9.86
N ILE A 238 6.36 10.50 9.96
CA ILE A 238 5.20 10.18 10.82
C ILE A 238 4.52 8.90 10.34
N CYS A 239 4.34 8.73 9.02
CA CYS A 239 3.75 7.49 8.49
C CYS A 239 4.63 6.27 8.79
N VAL A 240 5.95 6.40 8.68
CA VAL A 240 6.88 5.33 9.08
C VAL A 240 6.72 5.01 10.56
N TRP A 241 6.79 6.02 11.42
CA TRP A 241 6.65 5.85 12.86
C TRP A 241 5.31 5.20 13.25
N GLU A 242 4.19 5.67 12.68
CA GLU A 242 2.85 5.11 12.94
C GLU A 242 2.79 3.62 12.59
N VAL A 243 3.35 3.25 11.43
CA VAL A 243 3.37 1.86 10.95
C VAL A 243 4.25 0.97 11.83
N CYS A 244 5.43 1.44 12.20
CA CYS A 244 6.36 0.73 13.07
C CYS A 244 5.80 0.55 14.48
N PHE A 245 5.22 1.61 15.04
CA PHE A 245 4.63 1.63 16.38
C PHE A 245 3.45 0.65 16.50
N MET A 246 2.61 0.62 15.47
CA MET A 246 1.44 -0.28 15.39
C MET A 246 1.80 -1.71 14.98
N SER A 247 3.06 -1.99 14.67
CA SER A 247 3.50 -3.32 14.27
C SER A 247 3.43 -4.29 15.45
N GLU A 248 3.13 -5.55 15.14
CA GLU A 248 3.21 -6.67 16.10
C GLU A 248 4.66 -7.10 16.33
N TRP A 249 5.58 -6.75 15.43
CA TRP A 249 6.98 -7.16 15.50
C TRP A 249 7.78 -6.27 16.44
N PHE A 250 8.50 -6.89 17.37
CA PHE A 250 9.33 -6.16 18.34
C PHE A 250 10.40 -5.29 17.67
N SER A 251 11.04 -5.76 16.60
CA SER A 251 12.05 -5.00 15.85
C SER A 251 11.50 -3.67 15.31
N ASP A 252 10.29 -3.69 14.74
CA ASP A 252 9.63 -2.49 14.23
C ASP A 252 9.29 -1.52 15.37
N GLN A 253 8.86 -2.06 16.51
CA GLN A 253 8.55 -1.25 17.69
C GLN A 253 9.81 -0.56 18.24
N GLN A 254 10.94 -1.27 18.27
CA GLN A 254 12.24 -0.70 18.63
C GLN A 254 12.66 0.38 17.63
N MET A 255 12.45 0.14 16.33
CA MET A 255 12.67 1.16 15.29
C MET A 255 11.83 2.42 15.55
N ALA A 256 10.56 2.27 15.92
CA ALA A 256 9.69 3.41 16.23
C ALA A 256 10.23 4.24 17.43
N LEU A 257 10.71 3.57 18.47
CA LEU A 257 11.35 4.24 19.61
C LEU A 257 12.65 4.95 19.21
N GLU A 258 13.47 4.30 18.40
CA GLU A 258 14.71 4.88 17.91
C GLU A 258 14.46 6.12 17.06
N LEU A 259 13.43 6.11 16.20
CA LEU A 259 13.05 7.27 15.39
C LEU A 259 12.70 8.48 16.26
N LEU A 260 12.01 8.29 17.38
CA LEU A 260 11.70 9.36 18.33
C LEU A 260 12.97 9.88 19.03
N ARG A 261 13.85 8.97 19.47
CA ARG A 261 15.12 9.35 20.13
C ARG A 261 16.03 10.16 19.20
N ARG A 262 16.14 9.75 17.93
CA ARG A 262 16.96 10.43 16.92
C ARG A 262 16.37 11.77 16.47
N ASN A 263 15.04 11.90 16.44
CA ASN A 263 14.35 13.07 15.90
C ASN A 263 13.47 13.73 16.97
N ARG A 264 14.05 14.57 17.86
CA ARG A 264 13.28 15.27 18.91
C ARG A 264 12.08 16.06 18.36
N ARG A 265 12.24 16.71 17.20
CA ARG A 265 11.15 17.44 16.52
C ARG A 265 10.01 16.54 16.04
N LEU A 266 10.26 15.25 15.84
CA LEU A 266 9.20 14.29 15.53
C LEU A 266 8.22 14.16 16.71
N CYS A 267 8.71 14.15 17.95
CA CYS A 267 7.88 14.13 19.15
C CYS A 267 6.95 15.36 19.21
N GLU A 268 7.49 16.55 18.94
CA GLU A 268 6.71 17.80 18.90
C GLU A 268 5.58 17.74 17.87
N VAL A 269 5.86 17.22 16.67
CA VAL A 269 4.87 17.10 15.59
C VAL A 269 3.87 15.98 15.84
N LEU A 270 4.28 14.91 16.53
CA LEU A 270 3.41 13.80 16.90
C LEU A 270 2.48 14.13 18.07
N GLY A 271 2.93 14.95 19.03
CA GLY A 271 2.19 15.29 20.25
C GLY A 271 0.70 15.59 20.01
N PRO A 272 0.35 16.53 19.10
CA PRO A 272 -1.05 16.85 18.78
C PRO A 272 -1.85 15.69 18.17
N ARG A 273 -1.19 14.67 17.60
CA ARG A 273 -1.82 13.49 16.99
C ARG A 273 -1.99 12.32 17.95
N LEU A 274 -1.23 12.28 19.04
CA LEU A 274 -1.26 11.16 19.99
C LEU A 274 -2.66 10.88 20.58
N PRO A 275 -3.51 11.88 20.91
CA PRO A 275 -4.86 11.61 21.37
C PRO A 275 -5.71 10.83 20.35
N TYR A 276 -5.54 11.13 19.06
CA TYR A 276 -6.23 10.41 17.99
C TYR A 276 -5.72 8.96 17.88
N ILE A 277 -4.41 8.76 17.97
CA ILE A 277 -3.79 7.44 17.94
C ILE A 277 -4.25 6.60 19.14
N LEU A 278 -4.28 7.19 20.33
CA LEU A 278 -4.79 6.58 21.54
C LEU A 278 -6.26 6.17 21.40
N ALA A 279 -7.11 7.06 20.86
CA ALA A 279 -8.51 6.76 20.61
C ALA A 279 -8.69 5.59 19.62
N LEU A 280 -7.84 5.50 18.59
CA LEU A 280 -7.83 4.36 17.66
C LEU A 280 -7.44 3.05 18.37
N CYS A 281 -6.38 3.06 19.19
CA CYS A 281 -5.95 1.88 19.96
C CYS A 281 -7.01 1.42 20.96
N LEU A 282 -7.69 2.36 21.63
CA LEU A 282 -8.80 2.07 22.55
C LEU A 282 -9.95 1.39 21.81
N LYS A 283 -10.35 1.94 20.65
CA LYS A 283 -11.41 1.39 19.82
C LYS A 283 -11.08 -0.01 19.28
N SER A 284 -9.81 -0.31 19.04
CA SER A 284 -9.35 -1.62 18.59
C SER A 284 -8.95 -2.57 19.73
N HIS A 285 -9.17 -2.17 20.99
CA HIS A 285 -8.79 -2.93 22.20
C HIS A 285 -7.30 -3.33 22.24
N GLN A 286 -6.42 -2.49 21.71
CA GLN A 286 -4.96 -2.71 21.72
C GLN A 286 -4.31 -2.17 22.99
N THR A 287 -4.53 -2.85 24.12
CA THR A 287 -3.99 -2.45 25.43
C THR A 287 -2.47 -2.29 25.43
N GLU A 288 -1.75 -3.19 24.76
CA GLU A 288 -0.28 -3.12 24.65
C GLU A 288 0.22 -1.87 23.92
N ALA A 289 -0.48 -1.43 22.87
CA ALA A 289 -0.14 -0.19 22.18
C ALA A 289 -0.39 1.03 23.08
N ILE A 290 -1.42 0.98 23.91
CA ILE A 290 -1.74 2.05 24.88
C ILE A 290 -0.65 2.15 25.93
N TYR A 291 -0.25 1.04 26.56
CA TYR A 291 0.81 1.04 27.58
C TYR A 291 2.13 1.56 27.02
N ARG A 292 2.54 1.09 25.83
CA ARG A 292 3.74 1.61 25.16
C ARG A 292 3.63 3.09 24.82
N LEU A 293 2.46 3.57 24.39
CA LEU A 293 2.28 5.00 24.12
C LEU A 293 2.43 5.83 25.39
N LEU A 294 1.90 5.37 26.52
CA LEU A 294 2.05 6.02 27.82
C LEU A 294 3.52 6.03 28.28
N GLU A 295 4.23 4.91 28.12
CA GLU A 295 5.66 4.82 28.42
C GLU A 295 6.48 5.83 27.60
N ILE A 296 6.19 5.94 26.30
CA ILE A 296 6.82 6.95 25.42
C ILE A 296 6.51 8.35 25.92
N LEU A 297 5.23 8.67 26.17
CA LEU A 297 4.81 10.00 26.65
C LEU A 297 5.49 10.40 27.97
N LEU A 298 5.72 9.43 28.86
CA LEU A 298 6.41 9.66 30.13
C LEU A 298 7.93 9.81 29.95
N SER A 299 8.51 9.11 28.98
CA SER A 299 9.96 9.11 28.72
C SER A 299 10.48 10.37 28.03
N PHE A 300 9.62 11.11 27.32
CA PHE A 300 9.98 12.29 26.53
C PHE A 300 9.46 13.61 27.12
N LYS A 301 9.30 13.67 28.45
CA LYS A 301 9.01 14.91 29.20
C LYS A 301 10.15 15.93 29.15
#